data_AF-A0A947R6V3-F1
#
_entry.id   AF-A0A947R6V3-F1
#
_cell.length_a   1.000
_cell.length_b   1.000
_cell.length_c   1.000
_cell.angle_alpha   90.00
_cell.angle_beta   90.00
_cell.angle_gamma   90.00
#
_symmetry.space_group_name_H-M   'P 1'
#
loop_
_entity.id
_entity.type
_entity.pdbx_description
1 polymer ?
#
loop_
_entity_poly.entity_id
_entity_poly.type
_entity_poly.pdbx_seq_one_letter_code
_entity_poly.pdbx_strand_id
1 'polypeptide(L)'
;MKKQLWSGIWFIACSILLSTNALADMFDTYGFGARGTAMGGAACASAAGASSVYYNLAGLGKVTGFEEDISYFRTYTSLDLKLSDPDPPENMPKDNDLSFGAISVGLAVNLNKIINLPWNMTFGFGLGFMDDLSVSALEDLEESEYAFVRFGAPLKLVTTYFGIGSEIIKDTFWIGVGARAMI
;
A
#
# COMPACT_ATOMS: atom_id res chain seq x y z
N MET A 1 37.35 0.08 -10.76
CA MET A 1 36.20 -0.83 -10.98
C MET A 1 35.98 -1.85 -9.86
N LYS A 2 36.94 -2.73 -9.49
CA LYS A 2 36.69 -3.77 -8.46
C LYS A 2 36.23 -3.24 -7.09
N LYS A 3 36.81 -2.16 -6.56
CA LYS A 3 36.41 -1.60 -5.24
C LYS A 3 34.99 -1.03 -5.21
N GLN A 4 34.52 -0.42 -6.31
CA GLN A 4 33.15 0.11 -6.42
C GLN A 4 32.09 -1.01 -6.50
N LEU A 5 32.45 -2.15 -7.10
CA LEU A 5 31.58 -3.32 -7.15
C LEU A 5 31.35 -3.89 -5.74
N TRP A 6 32.42 -3.99 -4.94
CA TRP A 6 32.33 -4.48 -3.55
C TRP A 6 31.57 -3.53 -2.63
N SER A 7 31.76 -2.21 -2.76
CA SER A 7 30.99 -1.23 -1.98
C SER A 7 29.50 -1.25 -2.35
N GLY A 8 29.16 -1.47 -3.62
CA GLY A 8 27.76 -1.64 -4.05
C GLY A 8 27.11 -2.89 -3.47
N ILE A 9 27.84 -4.02 -3.44
CA ILE A 9 27.37 -5.27 -2.83
C ILE A 9 27.13 -5.09 -1.32
N TRP A 10 28.05 -4.43 -0.61
CA TRP A 10 27.88 -4.15 0.82
C TRP A 10 26.71 -3.22 1.09
N PHE A 11 26.48 -2.20 0.25
CA PHE A 11 25.34 -1.31 0.40
C PHE A 11 24.00 -2.03 0.20
N ILE A 12 23.90 -2.90 -0.82
CA ILE A 12 22.72 -3.74 -1.06
C ILE A 12 22.52 -4.72 0.11
N ALA A 13 23.59 -5.38 0.56
CA ALA A 13 23.52 -6.32 1.68
C ALA A 13 23.07 -5.64 2.99
N CYS A 14 23.60 -4.45 3.31
CA CYS A 14 23.15 -3.68 4.48
C CYS A 14 21.70 -3.20 4.36
N SER A 15 21.24 -2.86 3.15
CA SER A 15 19.85 -2.44 2.93
C SER A 15 18.85 -3.58 3.16
N ILE A 16 19.23 -4.83 2.87
CA ILE A 16 18.42 -6.03 3.12
C ILE A 16 18.31 -6.34 4.62
N LEU A 17 19.29 -5.92 5.42
CA LEU A 17 19.35 -6.17 6.87
C LEU A 17 18.57 -5.14 7.71
N LEU A 18 18.05 -4.08 7.10
CA LEU A 18 17.18 -3.11 7.77
C LEU A 18 15.74 -3.63 7.79
N SER A 19 15.42 -4.52 8.72
CA SER A 19 14.05 -4.94 8.99
C SER A 19 13.31 -3.84 9.75
N THR A 20 12.22 -3.33 9.18
CA THR A 20 11.27 -2.45 9.89
C THR A 20 10.06 -3.25 10.33
N ASN A 21 9.29 -2.73 11.30
CA ASN A 21 8.02 -3.34 11.68
C ASN A 21 7.07 -3.37 10.49
N ALA A 22 6.55 -4.56 10.15
CA ALA A 22 5.49 -4.71 9.18
C ALA A 22 4.17 -4.30 9.84
N LEU A 23 3.70 -3.10 9.52
CA LEU A 23 2.37 -2.63 9.90
C LEU A 23 1.35 -3.08 8.85
N ALA A 24 0.14 -3.43 9.28
CA ALA A 24 -0.96 -3.77 8.39
C ALA A 24 -1.73 -2.50 8.00
N ASP A 25 -2.12 -2.40 6.74
CA ASP A 25 -2.89 -1.28 6.21
C ASP A 25 -4.18 -1.74 5.52
N MET A 26 -5.15 -0.85 5.41
CA MET A 26 -6.40 -1.11 4.69
C MET A 26 -6.12 -1.55 3.24
N PHE A 27 -5.16 -0.93 2.58
CA PHE A 27 -4.83 -1.25 1.19
C PHE A 27 -4.20 -2.64 1.07
N ASP A 28 -3.63 -3.21 2.14
CA ASP A 28 -3.14 -4.60 2.13
C ASP A 28 -4.28 -5.63 1.92
N THR A 29 -5.53 -5.25 2.26
CA THR A 29 -6.72 -6.10 2.05
C THR A 29 -7.44 -5.77 0.74
N TYR A 30 -7.65 -4.49 0.45
CA TYR A 30 -8.52 -4.06 -0.66
C TYR A 30 -7.77 -3.69 -1.94
N GLY A 31 -6.45 -3.47 -1.83
CA GLY A 31 -5.61 -3.00 -2.92
C GLY A 31 -5.70 -1.49 -3.14
N PHE A 32 -4.65 -0.92 -3.71
CA PHE A 32 -4.58 0.51 -4.05
C PHE A 32 -5.29 0.80 -5.37
N GLY A 33 -6.12 1.85 -5.41
CA GLY A 33 -6.82 2.29 -6.62
C GLY A 33 -8.00 1.38 -7.05
N ALA A 34 -8.95 1.98 -7.77
CA ALA A 34 -10.16 1.28 -8.22
C ALA A 34 -9.86 0.15 -9.22
N ARG A 35 -8.85 0.33 -10.09
CA ARG A 35 -8.48 -0.68 -11.10
C ARG A 35 -7.99 -1.97 -10.45
N GLY A 36 -7.08 -1.88 -9.48
CA GLY A 36 -6.54 -3.07 -8.82
C GLY A 36 -7.61 -3.79 -8.01
N THR A 37 -8.48 -3.03 -7.34
CA THR A 37 -9.67 -3.56 -6.64
C THR A 37 -10.60 -4.29 -7.61
N ALA A 38 -10.93 -3.70 -8.77
CA ALA A 38 -11.79 -4.31 -9.79
C ALA A 38 -11.19 -5.57 -10.43
N MET A 39 -9.87 -5.74 -10.36
CA MET A 39 -9.17 -6.95 -10.79
C MET A 39 -9.04 -7.99 -9.67
N GLY A 40 -9.69 -7.79 -8.52
CA GLY A 40 -9.57 -8.69 -7.36
C GLY A 40 -8.15 -8.74 -6.80
N GLY A 41 -7.41 -7.63 -6.85
CA GLY A 41 -6.02 -7.55 -6.41
C GLY A 41 -4.99 -8.09 -7.42
N ALA A 42 -5.41 -8.58 -8.59
CA ALA A 42 -4.52 -9.15 -9.62
C ALA A 42 -3.76 -8.10 -10.43
N ALA A 43 -3.06 -7.17 -9.78
CA ALA A 43 -2.44 -6.03 -10.44
C ALA A 43 -0.91 -6.08 -10.52
N CYS A 44 -0.18 -6.97 -9.83
CA CYS A 44 1.29 -6.96 -9.80
C CYS A 44 1.97 -7.03 -11.18
N ALA A 45 1.42 -7.82 -12.11
CA ALA A 45 1.94 -7.93 -13.48
C ALA A 45 1.39 -6.86 -14.44
N SER A 46 0.20 -6.33 -14.13
CA SER A 46 -0.49 -5.30 -14.92
C SER A 46 -0.28 -3.88 -14.39
N ALA A 47 0.54 -3.73 -13.34
CA ALA A 47 0.80 -2.46 -12.68
C ALA A 47 1.41 -1.48 -13.68
N ALA A 48 0.71 -0.38 -13.88
CA ALA A 48 1.11 0.73 -14.72
C ALA A 48 0.67 2.02 -14.04
N GLY A 49 1.35 3.12 -14.35
CA GLY A 49 1.04 4.42 -13.78
C GLY A 49 1.27 4.52 -12.28
N ALA A 50 0.54 5.44 -11.65
CA ALA A 50 0.70 5.78 -10.24
C ALA A 50 0.46 4.62 -9.27
N SER A 51 -0.51 3.74 -9.55
CA SER A 51 -0.80 2.54 -8.75
C SER A 51 0.38 1.55 -8.63
N SER A 52 1.38 1.66 -9.52
CA SER A 52 2.59 0.84 -9.48
C SER A 52 3.39 1.02 -8.20
N VAL A 53 3.29 2.17 -7.54
CA VAL A 53 3.95 2.43 -6.25
C VAL A 53 3.50 1.45 -5.16
N TYR A 54 2.29 0.88 -5.30
CA TYR A 54 1.73 -0.13 -4.40
C TYR A 54 1.96 -1.56 -4.91
N TYR A 55 1.55 -1.86 -6.16
CA TYR A 55 1.55 -3.25 -6.63
C TYR A 55 2.90 -3.75 -7.12
N ASN A 56 3.69 -2.90 -7.81
CA ASN A 56 4.97 -3.29 -8.40
C ASN A 56 5.77 -2.06 -8.83
N LEU A 57 6.79 -1.71 -8.05
CA LEU A 57 7.64 -0.55 -8.27
C LEU A 57 8.38 -0.59 -9.62
N ALA A 58 8.63 -1.78 -10.19
CA ALA A 58 9.21 -1.87 -11.53
C ALA A 58 8.26 -1.32 -12.61
N GLY A 59 6.95 -1.37 -12.38
CA GLY A 59 5.93 -0.78 -13.25
C GLY A 59 6.07 0.74 -13.42
N LEU A 60 6.64 1.45 -12.42
CA LEU A 60 6.92 2.89 -12.53
C LEU A 60 7.87 3.20 -13.68
N GLY A 61 8.82 2.29 -13.99
CA GLY A 61 9.75 2.47 -15.11
C GLY A 61 9.09 2.47 -16.49
N LYS A 62 7.79 2.12 -16.59
CA LYS A 62 7.00 2.17 -17.83
C LYS A 62 6.31 3.52 -18.05
N VAL A 63 6.28 4.40 -17.04
CA VAL A 63 5.63 5.71 -17.13
C VAL A 63 6.49 6.67 -17.95
N THR A 64 5.93 7.23 -19.03
CA THR A 64 6.67 8.08 -19.97
C THR A 64 6.57 9.58 -19.69
N GLY A 65 5.72 9.98 -18.74
CA GLY A 65 5.39 11.38 -18.48
C GLY A 65 4.88 11.59 -17.07
N PHE A 66 3.71 12.17 -16.96
CA PHE A 66 2.99 12.35 -15.70
C PHE A 66 1.73 11.49 -15.73
N GLU A 67 1.46 10.75 -14.67
CA GLU A 67 0.24 9.98 -14.50
C GLU A 67 -0.28 10.12 -13.07
N GLU A 68 -1.60 10.27 -12.94
CA GLU A 68 -2.33 10.38 -11.68
C GLU A 68 -3.33 9.22 -11.49
N ASP A 69 -3.62 8.88 -10.24
CA ASP A 69 -4.70 7.98 -9.84
C ASP A 69 -5.44 8.62 -8.66
N ILE A 70 -6.75 8.80 -8.79
CA ILE A 70 -7.60 9.23 -7.68
C ILE A 70 -8.75 8.25 -7.62
N SER A 71 -8.89 7.57 -6.49
CA SER A 71 -9.87 6.51 -6.31
C SER A 71 -10.56 6.60 -4.96
N TYR A 72 -11.83 6.23 -4.94
CA TYR A 72 -12.65 6.06 -3.74
C TYR A 72 -13.20 4.64 -3.74
N PHE A 73 -13.17 3.95 -2.60
CA PHE A 73 -13.88 2.70 -2.42
C PHE A 73 -14.64 2.69 -1.11
N ARG A 74 -15.69 1.87 -1.06
CA ARG A 74 -16.52 1.67 0.13
C ARG A 74 -16.78 0.19 0.31
N THR A 75 -16.62 -0.28 1.54
CA THR A 75 -16.92 -1.64 1.94
C THR A 75 -18.32 -1.69 2.53
N TYR A 76 -19.04 -2.74 2.19
CA TYR A 76 -20.32 -3.09 2.80
C TYR A 76 -20.15 -4.49 3.36
N THR A 77 -19.97 -4.56 4.67
CA THR A 77 -19.66 -5.80 5.37
C THR A 77 -20.92 -6.32 6.05
N SER A 78 -21.15 -7.62 5.97
CA SER A 78 -22.20 -8.30 6.75
C SER A 78 -21.60 -9.52 7.40
N LEU A 79 -21.83 -9.66 8.71
CA LEU A 79 -21.29 -10.75 9.51
C LEU A 79 -22.42 -11.42 10.32
N ASP A 80 -22.79 -12.64 9.92
CA ASP A 80 -23.76 -13.46 10.64
C ASP A 80 -23.03 -14.45 11.56
N LEU A 81 -23.11 -14.23 12.87
CA LEU A 81 -22.53 -15.10 13.90
C LEU A 81 -23.62 -15.87 14.61
N LYS A 82 -23.59 -17.19 14.48
CA LYS A 82 -24.49 -18.09 15.22
C LYS A 82 -23.80 -18.55 16.49
N LEU A 83 -24.11 -17.88 17.59
CA LEU A 83 -23.64 -18.26 18.92
C LEU A 83 -24.56 -19.33 19.52
N SER A 84 -23.96 -20.23 20.31
CA SER A 84 -24.72 -21.21 21.11
C SER A 84 -25.42 -20.58 22.32
N ASP A 85 -24.96 -19.40 22.74
CA ASP A 85 -25.55 -18.61 23.82
C ASP A 85 -26.65 -17.69 23.24
N PRO A 86 -27.88 -17.69 23.78
CA PRO A 86 -28.98 -16.86 23.26
C PRO A 86 -28.75 -15.35 23.39
N ASP A 87 -27.88 -14.91 24.29
CA ASP A 87 -27.57 -13.50 24.50
C ASP A 87 -26.18 -13.17 23.93
N PRO A 88 -26.08 -12.50 22.77
CA PRO A 88 -24.80 -12.10 22.23
C PRO A 88 -24.12 -11.09 23.17
N PRO A 89 -22.78 -11.12 23.30
CA PRO A 89 -22.06 -10.13 24.09
C PRO A 89 -22.39 -8.71 23.61
N GLU A 90 -22.56 -7.79 24.56
CA GLU A 90 -22.92 -6.38 24.29
C GLU A 90 -21.92 -5.67 23.37
N ASN A 91 -20.66 -6.12 23.38
CA ASN A 91 -19.55 -5.62 22.56
C ASN A 91 -19.46 -6.28 21.17
N MET A 92 -20.47 -7.04 20.73
CA MET A 92 -20.48 -7.59 19.36
C MET A 92 -20.61 -6.44 18.35
N PRO A 93 -19.67 -6.28 17.40
CA PRO A 93 -19.77 -5.22 16.41
C PRO A 93 -20.96 -5.46 15.49
N LYS A 94 -21.67 -4.37 15.18
CA LYS A 94 -22.80 -4.40 14.26
C LYS A 94 -22.28 -4.25 12.83
N ASP A 95 -23.07 -4.67 11.84
CA ASP A 95 -22.72 -4.56 10.40
C ASP A 95 -22.27 -3.14 9.99
N ASN A 96 -22.88 -2.10 10.59
CA ASN A 96 -22.50 -0.71 10.34
C ASN A 96 -21.11 -0.34 10.87
N ASP A 97 -20.62 -1.01 11.90
CA ASP A 97 -19.30 -0.76 12.51
C ASP A 97 -18.17 -1.36 11.66
N LEU A 98 -18.51 -2.27 10.73
CA LEU A 98 -17.58 -2.98 9.86
C LEU A 98 -17.48 -2.37 8.45
N SER A 99 -18.36 -1.43 8.12
CA SER A 99 -18.39 -0.76 6.82
C SER A 99 -17.60 0.55 6.88
N PHE A 100 -16.73 0.78 5.91
CA PHE A 100 -15.90 1.98 5.85
C PHE A 100 -15.64 2.41 4.41
N GLY A 101 -15.20 3.65 4.22
CA GLY A 101 -14.70 4.11 2.93
C GLY A 101 -13.28 4.63 3.03
N ALA A 102 -12.60 4.65 1.89
CA ALA A 102 -11.25 5.14 1.80
C ALA A 102 -10.98 5.79 0.45
N ILE A 103 -10.05 6.75 0.48
CA ILE A 103 -9.60 7.51 -0.66
C ILE A 103 -8.12 7.16 -0.87
N SER A 104 -7.74 6.93 -2.12
CA SER A 104 -6.34 6.81 -2.53
C SER A 104 -6.00 7.81 -3.61
N VAL A 105 -4.85 8.46 -3.46
CA VAL A 105 -4.27 9.40 -4.42
C VAL A 105 -2.89 8.92 -4.79
N GLY A 106 -2.64 8.69 -6.07
CA GLY A 106 -1.37 8.29 -6.64
C GLY A 106 -0.87 9.30 -7.65
N LEU A 107 0.46 9.47 -7.69
CA LEU A 107 1.18 10.27 -8.67
C LEU A 107 2.40 9.49 -9.16
N ALA A 108 2.66 9.53 -10.46
CA ALA A 108 3.90 9.04 -11.05
C ALA A 108 4.46 10.09 -12.01
N VAL A 109 5.73 10.44 -11.82
CA VAL A 109 6.41 11.48 -12.59
C VAL A 109 7.71 10.94 -13.14
N ASN A 110 7.80 10.90 -14.47
CA ASN A 110 9.04 10.60 -15.17
C ASN A 110 10.04 11.74 -14.94
N LEU A 111 11.11 11.44 -14.21
CA LEU A 111 12.13 12.40 -13.81
C LEU A 111 12.93 12.90 -15.01
N ASN A 112 13.07 12.11 -16.08
CA ASN A 112 13.76 12.52 -17.31
C ASN A 112 13.08 13.68 -18.03
N LYS A 113 11.79 13.94 -17.75
CA LYS A 113 11.07 15.11 -18.28
C LYS A 113 11.44 16.42 -17.56
N ILE A 114 12.00 16.31 -16.35
CA ILE A 114 12.33 17.47 -15.50
C ILE A 114 13.85 17.67 -15.48
N ILE A 115 14.61 16.58 -15.37
CA ILE A 115 16.06 16.55 -15.26
C ILE A 115 16.64 15.52 -16.23
N ASN A 116 17.71 15.87 -16.95
CA ASN A 116 18.27 14.99 -17.97
C ASN A 116 19.13 13.88 -17.32
N LEU A 117 18.49 12.76 -16.97
CA LEU A 117 19.14 11.61 -16.34
C LEU A 117 19.63 10.59 -17.38
N PRO A 118 20.71 9.84 -17.08
CA PRO A 118 21.26 8.83 -18.00
C PRO A 118 20.36 7.60 -18.19
N TRP A 119 19.44 7.35 -17.26
CA TRP A 119 18.47 6.26 -17.32
C TRP A 119 17.06 6.81 -17.20
N ASN A 120 16.08 6.12 -17.79
CA ASN A 120 14.68 6.47 -17.71
C ASN A 120 14.14 6.13 -16.32
N MET A 121 13.99 7.13 -15.47
CA MET A 121 13.61 7.00 -14.06
C MET A 121 12.27 7.69 -13.79
N THR A 122 11.43 7.05 -13.00
CA THR A 122 10.13 7.56 -12.58
C THR A 122 10.05 7.57 -11.07
N PHE A 123 9.67 8.70 -10.49
CA PHE A 123 9.27 8.79 -9.09
C PHE A 123 7.77 8.51 -8.96
N GLY A 124 7.40 7.66 -8.01
CA GLY A 124 6.02 7.37 -7.64
C GLY A 124 5.73 7.81 -6.21
N PHE A 125 4.54 8.33 -5.99
CA PHE A 125 3.98 8.69 -4.69
C PHE A 125 2.54 8.18 -4.61
N GLY A 126 2.16 7.61 -3.47
CA GLY A 126 0.82 7.16 -3.17
C GLY A 126 0.44 7.60 -1.76
N LEU A 127 -0.80 8.04 -1.58
CA LEU A 127 -1.35 8.43 -0.30
C LEU A 127 -2.72 7.77 -0.17
N GLY A 128 -3.01 7.23 1.00
CA GLY A 128 -4.26 6.59 1.31
C GLY A 128 -4.75 7.00 2.69
N PHE A 129 -6.04 7.30 2.80
CA PHE A 129 -6.68 7.70 4.05
C PHE A 129 -8.16 7.32 4.05
N MET A 130 -8.73 7.19 5.24
CA MET A 130 -10.16 6.91 5.42
C MET A 130 -11.02 8.09 4.96
N ASP A 131 -12.21 7.81 4.46
CA ASP A 131 -13.14 8.84 3.98
C ASP A 131 -13.74 9.70 5.10
N ASP A 132 -13.66 9.22 6.34
CA ASP A 132 -13.97 9.96 7.56
C ASP A 132 -12.85 10.92 8.01
N LEU A 133 -11.72 10.96 7.27
CA LEU A 133 -10.50 11.74 7.57
C LEU A 133 -9.92 11.48 8.97
N SER A 134 -10.31 10.39 9.63
CA SER A 134 -9.80 10.06 10.95
C SER A 134 -8.37 9.52 10.85
N VAL A 135 -7.47 10.10 11.64
CA VAL A 135 -6.11 9.61 11.87
C VAL A 135 -6.17 8.82 13.16
N SER A 136 -6.39 7.51 13.04
CA SER A 136 -6.40 6.50 14.12
C SER A 136 -6.99 6.90 15.48
N ALA A 137 -8.11 6.27 15.85
CA ALA A 137 -8.32 5.91 17.24
C ALA A 137 -7.69 4.54 17.44
N LEU A 138 -6.57 4.45 18.16
CA LEU A 138 -6.21 3.19 18.80
C LEU A 138 -7.30 2.92 19.83
N GLU A 139 -8.05 1.84 19.67
CA GLU A 139 -8.86 1.35 20.78
C GLU A 139 -7.90 0.86 21.86
N ASP A 140 -7.93 1.52 23.01
CA ASP A 140 -7.22 1.12 24.22
C ASP A 140 -7.94 -0.12 24.76
N LEU A 141 -7.39 -1.30 24.48
CA LEU A 141 -7.98 -2.57 24.93
C LEU A 141 -7.36 -2.95 26.27
N GLU A 142 -8.22 -3.14 27.26
CA GLU A 142 -7.84 -3.62 28.58
C GLU A 142 -7.30 -5.05 28.47
N GLU A 143 -6.13 -5.31 29.07
CA GLU A 143 -5.29 -6.52 28.93
C GLU A 143 -5.94 -7.84 29.39
N SER A 144 -7.22 -7.81 29.81
CA SER A 144 -7.93 -8.93 30.43
C SER A 144 -8.82 -9.76 29.48
N GLU A 145 -8.99 -9.35 28.21
CA GLU A 145 -9.84 -10.08 27.26
C GLU A 145 -9.10 -11.18 26.49
N TYR A 146 -9.66 -12.40 26.51
CA TYR A 146 -9.11 -13.57 25.83
C TYR A 146 -9.23 -13.47 24.31
N ALA A 147 -8.11 -13.19 23.64
CA ALA A 147 -8.00 -12.85 22.22
C ALA A 147 -8.03 -14.04 21.24
N PHE A 148 -9.10 -14.84 21.20
CA PHE A 148 -9.24 -15.88 20.15
C PHE A 148 -10.06 -15.46 18.94
N VAL A 149 -10.94 -14.46 19.07
CA VAL A 149 -11.73 -13.91 17.96
C VAL A 149 -11.68 -12.39 18.06
N ARG A 150 -10.77 -11.78 17.31
CA ARG A 150 -10.76 -10.32 17.12
C ARG A 150 -11.92 -9.98 16.20
N PHE A 151 -12.92 -9.28 16.71
CA PHE A 151 -13.89 -8.60 15.86
C PHE A 151 -13.23 -7.31 15.36
N GLY A 152 -12.47 -7.41 14.26
CA GLY A 152 -11.54 -6.37 13.87
C GLY A 152 -12.22 -5.18 13.19
N ALA A 153 -12.19 -4.01 13.84
CA ALA A 153 -12.25 -2.74 13.13
C ALA A 153 -10.94 -2.57 12.32
N PRO A 154 -11.00 -2.05 11.07
CA PRO A 154 -9.80 -1.77 10.30
C PRO A 154 -8.93 -0.73 11.02
N LEU A 155 -7.62 -0.97 11.08
CA LEU A 155 -6.64 0.03 11.49
C LEU A 155 -6.79 1.25 10.58
N LYS A 156 -7.25 2.37 11.15
CA LYS A 156 -7.49 3.64 10.44
C LYS A 156 -6.19 4.45 10.38
N LEU A 157 -5.29 4.09 9.49
CA LEU A 157 -3.98 4.75 9.34
C LEU A 157 -3.94 5.58 8.06
N VAL A 158 -3.18 6.68 8.08
CA VAL A 158 -2.80 7.38 6.85
C VAL A 158 -1.55 6.70 6.32
N THR A 159 -1.68 6.07 5.15
CA THR A 159 -0.56 5.32 4.55
C THR A 159 -0.02 6.06 3.36
N THR A 160 1.31 6.21 3.35
CA THR A 160 2.05 6.82 2.26
C THR A 160 2.98 5.81 1.62
N TYR A 161 2.96 5.72 0.30
CA TYR A 161 3.85 4.94 -0.53
C TYR A 161 4.74 5.88 -1.34
N PHE A 162 6.00 5.54 -1.49
CA PHE A 162 6.88 6.27 -2.40
C PHE A 162 7.93 5.33 -2.96
N GLY A 163 8.40 5.63 -4.15
CA GLY A 163 9.43 4.80 -4.76
C GLY A 163 9.92 5.33 -6.09
N ILE A 164 10.89 4.62 -6.63
CA ILE A 164 11.51 4.92 -7.90
C ILE A 164 11.50 3.64 -8.74
N GLY A 165 11.04 3.74 -9.97
CA GLY A 165 11.21 2.72 -11.00
C GLY A 165 12.16 3.20 -12.09
N SER A 166 12.91 2.26 -12.66
CA SER A 166 13.84 2.54 -13.75
C SER A 166 13.77 1.45 -14.81
N GLU A 167 13.84 1.85 -16.06
CA GLU A 167 14.04 0.96 -17.20
C GLU A 167 15.54 0.70 -17.37
N ILE A 168 15.93 -0.57 -17.23
CA ILE A 168 17.34 -1.00 -17.31
C ILE A 168 17.67 -1.54 -18.70
N ILE A 169 16.76 -2.33 -19.27
CA ILE A 169 16.84 -2.80 -20.66
C ILE A 169 15.58 -2.31 -21.36
N LYS A 170 15.80 -1.54 -22.42
CA LYS A 170 14.74 -0.91 -23.19
C LYS A 170 13.64 -1.93 -23.56
N ASP A 171 12.41 -1.59 -23.24
CA ASP A 171 11.18 -2.34 -23.53
C ASP A 171 11.17 -3.78 -23.00
N THR A 172 12.10 -4.16 -22.11
CA THR A 172 12.29 -5.56 -21.69
C THR A 172 12.40 -5.73 -20.19
N PHE A 173 13.18 -4.90 -19.50
CA PHE A 173 13.52 -5.12 -18.10
C PHE A 173 13.50 -3.82 -17.31
N TRP A 174 12.69 -3.84 -16.25
CA TRP A 174 12.50 -2.73 -15.33
C TRP A 174 12.78 -3.21 -13.91
N ILE A 175 13.32 -2.31 -13.10
CA ILE A 175 13.51 -2.51 -11.67
C ILE A 175 12.85 -1.37 -10.91
N GLY A 176 12.45 -1.61 -9.68
CA GLY A 176 11.99 -0.55 -8.80
C GLY A 176 12.26 -0.85 -7.35
N VAL A 177 12.40 0.22 -6.58
CA VAL A 177 12.58 0.17 -5.14
C VAL A 177 11.71 1.27 -4.52
N GLY A 178 11.12 0.96 -3.39
CA GLY A 178 10.23 1.88 -2.71
C GLY A 178 10.12 1.55 -1.25
N ALA A 179 9.45 2.43 -0.54
CA ALA A 179 9.15 2.27 0.85
C ALA A 179 7.72 2.75 1.11
N ARG A 180 7.23 2.31 2.27
CA ARG A 180 5.93 2.68 2.81
C ARG A 180 6.16 3.32 4.17
N ALA A 181 5.46 4.41 4.43
CA ALA A 181 5.38 5.06 5.73
C ALA A 181 3.91 5.07 6.18
N MET A 182 3.69 4.90 7.47
CA MET A 182 2.37 5.04 8.10
C MET A 182 2.46 6.09 9.19
N ILE A 183 1.43 6.91 9.30
CA ILE A 183 1.28 7.96 10.31
C ILE A 183 -0.06 7.78 11.01
#